data_AF-A0A8J5N7P2-F1
#
_entry.id   AF-A0A8J5N7P2-F1
#
_cell.length_a   1.000
_cell.length_b   1.000
_cell.length_c   1.000
_cell.angle_alpha   90.00
_cell.angle_beta   90.00
_cell.angle_gamma   90.00
#
_symmetry.space_group_name_H-M   'P 1'
#
loop_
_entity.id
_entity.type
_entity.pdbx_description
1 polymer ?
#
loop_
_entity_poly.entity_id
_entity_poly.type
_entity_poly.pdbx_seq_one_letter_code
_entity_poly.pdbx_strand_id
1 'polypeptide(L)'
;MSRLCIIFVAGSAVLWSLFFTSGLVAYATYSQCDPLTAGYIEKPDQIIPYLVMDKLNYLPGVAGLFVAAVYGGLLSSLSSCGNAAACIIWEDFLKYLPCFAAITDKKIITILRVLSVACGGVGLGVAIMVRNLGDIFNVTQSILSAVVGPSVGVFLTGMCTPWANTKVLNSPWVNTKVLNSPWGNTKGTTVGFSMATIYSLWLVIGKFIQGGGSPPRLPLSTHGCQGVFLNTSFTDALLSNTTSVDESEDLGIYDVSYCYIGISGIIINMVVASIVSLFTGVLKPGEVASELVSPSCERLHHWLWQNTPKCFNIRKEDQDIQDGSSFRPTHHDTSNCPSISNNELDSHNDYSFNKTLTRHNNVPQDEQERF
;
A
#
# COMPACT_ATOMS: atom_id res chain seq x y z
N MET A 1 -18.71 -12.71 -12.40
CA MET A 1 -17.38 -12.25 -11.91
C MET A 1 -16.49 -13.39 -11.42
N SER A 2 -16.94 -14.28 -10.51
CA SER A 2 -16.09 -15.34 -9.92
C SER A 2 -15.30 -16.21 -10.91
N ARG A 3 -15.92 -16.67 -12.01
CA ARG A 3 -15.24 -17.49 -13.04
C ARG A 3 -14.09 -16.76 -13.72
N LEU A 4 -14.25 -15.46 -14.00
CA LEU A 4 -13.20 -14.64 -14.62
C LEU A 4 -12.04 -14.45 -13.65
N CYS A 5 -12.33 -14.21 -12.36
CA CYS A 5 -11.31 -14.10 -11.33
C CYS A 5 -10.49 -15.39 -11.20
N ILE A 6 -11.14 -16.56 -11.22
CA ILE A 6 -10.45 -17.85 -11.15
C ILE A 6 -9.53 -18.05 -12.36
N ILE A 7 -10.00 -17.75 -13.57
CA ILE A 7 -9.19 -17.87 -14.80
C ILE A 7 -7.98 -16.92 -14.73
N PHE A 8 -8.17 -15.68 -14.29
CA PHE A 8 -7.09 -14.71 -14.15
C PHE A 8 -6.04 -15.14 -13.12
N VAL A 9 -6.47 -15.63 -11.95
CA VAL A 9 -5.58 -16.11 -10.89
C VAL A 9 -4.81 -17.35 -11.35
N ALA A 10 -5.49 -18.32 -11.98
CA ALA A 10 -4.85 -19.50 -12.53
C ALA A 10 -3.83 -19.15 -13.61
N GLY A 11 -4.18 -18.26 -14.55
CA GLY A 11 -3.26 -17.78 -15.58
C GLY A 11 -2.04 -17.08 -14.98
N SER A 12 -2.23 -16.22 -13.99
CA SER A 12 -1.14 -15.55 -13.27
C SER A 12 -0.23 -16.56 -12.57
N ALA A 13 -0.79 -17.53 -11.84
CA ALA A 13 -0.02 -18.56 -11.13
C ALA A 13 0.85 -19.40 -12.09
N VAL A 14 0.32 -19.75 -13.26
CA VAL A 14 1.07 -20.45 -14.32
C VAL A 14 2.24 -19.57 -14.81
N LEU A 15 1.99 -18.29 -15.11
CA LEU A 15 3.06 -17.37 -15.55
C LEU A 15 4.17 -17.22 -14.51
N TRP A 16 3.83 -17.01 -13.24
CA TRP A 16 4.82 -16.93 -12.16
C TRP A 16 5.63 -18.22 -12.02
N SER A 17 4.98 -19.38 -12.10
CA SER A 17 5.66 -20.69 -12.04
C SER A 17 6.68 -20.85 -13.17
N LEU A 18 6.37 -20.40 -14.38
CA LEU A 18 7.30 -20.42 -15.52
C LEU A 18 8.54 -19.54 -15.25
N PHE A 19 8.38 -18.36 -14.67
CA PHE A 19 9.53 -17.50 -14.32
C PHE A 19 10.42 -18.11 -13.22
N PHE A 20 9.83 -18.73 -12.20
CA PHE A 20 10.62 -19.39 -11.16
C PHE A 20 11.37 -20.61 -11.69
N THR A 21 10.70 -21.44 -12.50
CA THR A 21 11.34 -22.61 -13.11
C THR A 21 12.46 -22.23 -14.07
N SER A 22 12.34 -21.12 -14.84
CA SER A 22 13.43 -20.68 -15.71
C SER A 22 14.67 -20.23 -14.92
N GLY A 23 14.48 -19.55 -13.79
CA GLY A 23 15.57 -19.23 -12.86
C GLY A 23 16.24 -20.48 -12.27
N LEU A 24 15.44 -21.49 -11.90
CA LEU A 24 15.95 -22.77 -11.39
C LEU A 24 16.74 -23.54 -12.46
N VAL A 25 16.29 -23.52 -13.71
CA VAL A 25 17.01 -24.13 -14.83
C VAL A 25 18.33 -23.42 -15.08
N ALA A 26 18.37 -22.09 -15.04
CA ALA A 26 19.61 -21.33 -15.16
C ALA A 26 20.60 -21.70 -14.04
N TYR A 27 20.12 -21.76 -12.79
CA TYR A 27 20.92 -22.18 -11.64
C TYR A 27 21.49 -23.60 -11.80
N ALA A 28 20.65 -24.57 -12.16
CA ALA A 28 21.08 -25.95 -12.35
C ALA A 28 22.13 -26.09 -13.47
N THR A 29 21.93 -25.36 -14.57
CA THR A 29 22.82 -25.38 -15.75
C THR A 29 24.21 -24.82 -15.44
N TYR A 30 24.28 -23.77 -14.61
CA TYR A 30 25.52 -23.07 -14.28
C TYR A 30 26.05 -23.40 -12.87
N SER A 31 25.57 -24.48 -12.26
CA SER A 31 25.97 -24.89 -10.90
C SER A 31 27.48 -25.16 -10.74
N GLN A 32 28.13 -25.64 -11.80
CA GLN A 32 29.58 -25.96 -11.80
C GLN A 32 30.45 -24.86 -12.40
N CYS A 33 29.86 -23.98 -13.20
CA CYS A 33 30.54 -22.87 -13.85
C CYS A 33 29.62 -21.66 -13.85
N ASP A 34 29.82 -20.79 -12.86
CA ASP A 34 29.08 -19.54 -12.79
C ASP A 34 29.60 -18.53 -13.85
N PRO A 35 28.75 -18.13 -14.82
CA PRO A 35 29.16 -17.21 -15.86
C PRO A 35 29.44 -15.79 -15.37
N LEU A 36 28.90 -15.41 -14.19
CA LEU A 36 29.17 -14.09 -13.60
C LEU A 36 30.60 -14.03 -13.06
N THR A 37 30.98 -14.97 -12.19
CA THR A 37 32.34 -15.02 -11.62
C THR A 37 33.40 -15.37 -12.68
N ALA A 38 33.03 -16.14 -13.71
CA ALA A 38 33.91 -16.44 -14.83
C ALA A 38 34.11 -15.26 -15.81
N GLY A 39 33.34 -14.17 -15.68
CA GLY A 39 33.46 -12.97 -16.51
C GLY A 39 32.79 -13.06 -17.88
N TYR A 40 31.91 -14.05 -18.12
CA TYR A 40 31.11 -14.11 -19.35
C TYR A 40 29.94 -13.11 -19.36
N ILE A 41 29.47 -12.68 -18.18
CA ILE A 41 28.46 -11.64 -18.00
C ILE A 41 28.94 -10.60 -16.99
N GLU A 42 28.54 -9.34 -17.17
CA GLU A 42 28.94 -8.23 -16.28
C GLU A 42 27.97 -8.06 -15.11
N LYS A 43 26.69 -8.38 -15.31
CA LYS A 43 25.61 -8.16 -14.35
C LYS A 43 24.79 -9.43 -14.14
N PRO A 44 24.28 -9.67 -12.92
CA PRO A 44 23.48 -10.86 -12.61
C PRO A 44 22.20 -10.94 -13.47
N ASP A 45 21.61 -9.80 -13.81
CA ASP A 45 20.36 -9.72 -14.59
C ASP A 45 20.50 -10.25 -16.03
N GLN A 46 21.74 -10.44 -16.51
CA GLN A 46 22.04 -10.93 -17.85
C GLN A 46 22.02 -12.47 -17.95
N ILE A 47 21.82 -13.18 -16.85
CA ILE A 47 21.94 -14.65 -16.81
C ILE A 47 20.94 -15.36 -17.74
N ILE A 48 19.69 -14.92 -17.81
CA ILE A 48 18.66 -15.55 -18.65
C ILE A 48 18.92 -15.27 -20.14
N PRO A 49 19.19 -14.02 -20.57
CA PRO A 49 19.65 -13.77 -21.94
C PRO A 49 20.89 -14.59 -22.32
N TYR A 50 21.86 -14.70 -21.41
CA TYR A 50 23.06 -15.50 -21.63
C TYR A 50 22.75 -16.98 -21.81
N LEU A 51 21.87 -17.56 -20.98
CA LEU A 51 21.41 -18.95 -21.10
C LEU A 51 20.82 -19.24 -22.48
N VAL A 52 19.98 -18.33 -23.00
CA VAL A 52 19.39 -18.47 -24.34
C VAL A 52 20.47 -18.42 -25.41
N MET A 53 21.40 -17.48 -25.32
CA MET A 53 22.49 -17.35 -26.29
C MET A 53 23.47 -18.52 -26.25
N ASP A 54 23.74 -19.09 -25.08
CA ASP A 54 24.67 -20.21 -24.89
C ASP A 54 24.03 -21.54 -25.30
N LYS A 55 22.88 -21.88 -24.70
CA LYS A 55 22.27 -23.21 -24.87
C LYS A 55 21.41 -23.35 -26.12
N LEU A 56 20.87 -22.26 -26.66
CA LEU A 56 19.99 -22.30 -27.84
C LEU A 56 20.68 -21.76 -29.11
N ASN A 57 22.02 -21.65 -29.11
CA ASN A 57 22.77 -21.14 -30.27
C ASN A 57 22.58 -21.99 -31.55
N TYR A 58 22.23 -23.27 -31.40
CA TYR A 58 22.05 -24.21 -32.50
C TYR A 58 20.76 -23.93 -33.31
N LEU A 59 19.84 -23.13 -32.77
CA LEU A 59 18.61 -22.72 -33.44
C LEU A 59 18.75 -21.27 -33.94
N PRO A 60 19.03 -21.07 -35.25
CA PRO A 60 19.19 -19.72 -35.79
C PRO A 60 17.89 -18.93 -35.62
N GLY A 61 18.00 -17.70 -35.11
CA GLY A 61 16.87 -16.78 -34.92
C GLY A 61 16.18 -16.83 -33.55
N VAL A 62 16.40 -17.88 -32.73
CA VAL A 62 15.76 -17.98 -31.40
C VAL A 62 16.21 -16.87 -30.45
N ALA A 63 17.49 -16.52 -30.48
CA ALA A 63 18.03 -15.37 -29.77
C ALA A 63 17.29 -14.06 -30.12
N GLY A 64 17.08 -13.81 -31.42
CA GLY A 64 16.37 -12.63 -31.90
C GLY A 64 14.90 -12.63 -31.49
N LEU A 65 14.24 -13.79 -31.57
CA LEU A 65 12.85 -13.96 -31.12
C LEU A 65 12.71 -13.70 -29.61
N PHE A 66 13.64 -14.21 -28.81
CA PHE A 66 13.67 -13.99 -27.36
C PHE A 66 13.80 -12.51 -27.03
N VAL A 67 14.77 -11.83 -27.64
CA VAL A 67 14.99 -10.39 -27.43
C VAL A 67 13.76 -9.58 -27.87
N ALA A 68 13.15 -9.92 -29.02
CA ALA A 68 11.92 -9.28 -29.49
C ALA A 68 10.75 -9.46 -28.51
N ALA A 69 10.57 -10.67 -27.96
CA ALA A 69 9.52 -10.96 -26.98
C ALA A 69 9.72 -10.17 -25.67
N VAL A 70 10.96 -10.12 -25.15
CA VAL A 70 11.30 -9.36 -23.95
C VAL A 70 11.02 -7.87 -24.16
N TYR A 71 11.50 -7.27 -25.27
CA TYR A 71 11.21 -5.86 -25.56
C TYR A 71 9.73 -5.59 -25.78
N GLY A 72 9.00 -6.51 -26.42
CA GLY A 72 7.55 -6.41 -26.59
C GLY A 72 6.81 -6.31 -25.25
N GLY A 73 7.13 -7.21 -24.30
CA GLY A 73 6.53 -7.21 -22.97
C GLY A 73 6.96 -6.02 -22.09
N LEU A 74 8.20 -5.58 -22.21
CA LEU A 74 8.69 -4.37 -21.53
C LEU A 74 7.97 -3.12 -22.03
N LEU A 75 7.87 -2.94 -23.35
CA LEU A 75 7.24 -1.78 -23.97
C LEU A 75 5.73 -1.73 -23.71
N SER A 76 5.04 -2.89 -23.69
CA SER A 76 3.61 -2.93 -23.35
C SER A 76 3.36 -2.48 -21.91
N SER A 77 4.19 -2.95 -20.97
CA SER A 77 4.10 -2.57 -19.56
C SER A 77 4.40 -1.08 -19.38
N LEU A 78 5.49 -0.59 -19.98
CA LEU A 78 5.89 0.81 -19.89
C LEU A 78 4.84 1.76 -20.46
N SER A 79 4.22 1.39 -21.59
CA SER A 79 3.12 2.17 -22.17
C SER A 79 1.90 2.23 -21.26
N SER A 80 1.50 1.10 -20.65
CA SER A 80 0.37 1.06 -19.73
C SER A 80 0.60 1.92 -18.49
N CYS A 81 1.80 1.85 -17.89
CA CYS A 81 2.17 2.66 -16.72
C CYS A 81 2.19 4.17 -17.04
N GLY A 82 2.78 4.56 -18.17
CA GLY A 82 2.84 5.96 -18.59
C GLY A 82 1.46 6.55 -18.86
N ASN A 83 0.59 5.79 -19.54
CA ASN A 83 -0.79 6.21 -19.81
C ASN A 83 -1.63 6.27 -18.53
N ALA A 84 -1.49 5.30 -17.63
CA ALA A 84 -2.19 5.32 -16.34
C ALA A 84 -1.74 6.51 -15.48
N ALA A 85 -0.44 6.80 -15.41
CA ALA A 85 0.08 7.96 -14.68
C ALA A 85 -0.46 9.27 -15.25
N ALA A 86 -0.52 9.41 -16.58
CA ALA A 86 -1.11 10.58 -17.21
C ALA A 86 -2.60 10.75 -16.87
N CYS A 87 -3.37 9.67 -16.86
CA CYS A 87 -4.77 9.69 -16.45
C CYS A 87 -4.94 10.08 -14.97
N ILE A 88 -4.12 9.52 -14.08
CA ILE A 88 -4.13 9.84 -12.64
C ILE A 88 -3.82 11.33 -12.42
N ILE A 89 -2.75 11.84 -13.03
CA ILE A 89 -2.37 13.26 -12.90
C ILE A 89 -3.49 14.17 -13.41
N TRP A 90 -4.15 13.77 -14.50
CA TRP A 90 -5.27 14.53 -15.06
C TRP A 90 -6.49 14.54 -14.13
N GLU A 91 -7.00 13.36 -13.76
CA GLU A 91 -8.25 13.22 -12.99
C GLU A 91 -8.11 13.69 -11.55
N ASP A 92 -6.95 13.45 -10.91
CA ASP A 92 -6.77 13.76 -9.48
C ASP A 92 -6.30 15.19 -9.24
N PHE A 93 -5.60 15.81 -10.19
CA PHE A 93 -4.98 17.13 -9.98
C PHE A 93 -5.40 18.17 -11.02
N LEU A 94 -5.15 17.93 -12.30
CA LEU A 94 -5.29 18.98 -13.33
C LEU A 94 -6.75 19.38 -13.58
N LYS A 95 -7.67 18.43 -13.57
CA LYS A 95 -9.11 18.67 -13.83
C LYS A 95 -9.74 19.66 -12.86
N TYR A 96 -9.25 19.74 -11.62
CA TYR A 96 -9.76 20.66 -10.58
C TYR A 96 -9.18 22.07 -10.66
N LEU A 97 -8.18 22.32 -11.52
CA LEU A 97 -7.60 23.64 -11.67
C LEU A 97 -8.53 24.56 -12.49
N PRO A 98 -8.68 25.84 -12.10
CA PRO A 98 -9.59 26.77 -12.77
C PRO A 98 -9.25 27.00 -14.24
N CYS A 99 -7.98 26.85 -14.63
CA CYS A 99 -7.52 26.95 -16.01
C CYS A 99 -8.05 25.83 -16.93
N PHE A 100 -8.54 24.74 -16.34
CA PHE A 100 -8.93 23.52 -17.06
C PHE A 100 -10.42 23.16 -16.92
N ALA A 101 -11.21 24.00 -16.25
CA ALA A 101 -12.62 23.78 -15.94
C ALA A 101 -13.55 23.71 -17.18
N ALA A 102 -13.12 24.20 -18.34
CA ALA A 102 -13.95 24.27 -19.56
C ALA A 102 -13.19 23.85 -20.83
N ILE A 103 -12.48 22.72 -20.79
CA ILE A 103 -11.76 22.19 -21.96
C ILE A 103 -12.61 21.19 -22.75
N THR A 104 -12.54 21.27 -24.08
CA THR A 104 -13.09 20.28 -25.01
C THR A 104 -12.36 18.93 -24.94
N ASP A 105 -13.08 17.81 -25.04
CA ASP A 105 -12.52 16.44 -25.01
C ASP A 105 -11.31 16.22 -25.94
N LYS A 106 -11.32 16.82 -27.13
CA LYS A 106 -10.19 16.73 -28.08
C LYS A 106 -8.89 17.30 -27.51
N LYS A 107 -8.98 18.40 -26.74
CA LYS A 107 -7.83 19.01 -26.08
C LYS A 107 -7.38 18.20 -24.87
N ILE A 108 -8.32 17.59 -24.13
CA ILE A 108 -8.01 16.68 -23.02
C ILE A 108 -7.17 15.50 -23.52
N ILE A 109 -7.56 14.87 -24.63
CA ILE A 109 -6.81 13.76 -25.23
C ILE A 109 -5.40 14.19 -25.62
N THR A 110 -5.23 15.40 -26.18
CA THR A 110 -3.90 15.93 -26.51
C THR A 110 -3.06 16.15 -25.25
N ILE A 111 -3.64 16.68 -24.18
CA ILE A 111 -2.95 16.87 -22.89
C ILE A 111 -2.51 15.52 -22.31
N LEU A 112 -3.39 14.52 -22.30
CA LEU A 112 -3.08 13.17 -21.82
C LEU A 112 -1.93 12.54 -22.61
N ARG A 113 -1.89 12.73 -23.93
CA ARG A 113 -0.77 12.25 -24.78
C ARG A 113 0.54 12.94 -24.43
N VAL A 114 0.54 14.27 -24.29
CA VAL A 114 1.74 15.03 -23.91
C VAL A 114 2.23 14.60 -22.53
N LEU A 115 1.31 14.40 -21.59
CA LEU A 115 1.63 14.00 -20.23
C LEU A 115 2.18 12.57 -20.16
N SER A 116 1.64 11.64 -20.95
CA SER A 116 2.19 10.28 -21.08
C SER A 116 3.64 10.30 -21.62
N VAL A 117 3.92 11.12 -22.63
CA VAL A 117 5.29 11.33 -23.14
C VAL A 117 6.20 11.95 -22.07
N ALA A 118 5.71 12.92 -21.31
CA ALA A 118 6.46 13.55 -20.23
C ALA A 118 6.80 12.55 -19.10
N CYS A 119 5.84 11.71 -18.69
CA CYS A 119 6.08 10.63 -17.72
C CYS A 119 7.14 9.65 -18.23
N GLY A 120 7.11 9.29 -19.51
CA GLY A 120 8.15 8.47 -20.14
C GLY A 120 9.53 9.13 -20.11
N GLY A 121 9.61 10.44 -20.37
CA GLY A 121 10.85 11.22 -20.27
C GLY A 121 11.42 11.27 -18.86
N VAL A 122 10.56 11.44 -17.85
CA VAL A 122 10.96 11.36 -16.43
C VAL A 122 11.49 9.95 -16.10
N GLY A 123 10.80 8.90 -16.57
CA GLY A 123 11.26 7.52 -16.41
C GLY A 123 12.65 7.26 -17.01
N LEU A 124 12.95 7.85 -18.18
CA LEU A 124 14.28 7.78 -18.78
C LEU A 124 15.34 8.49 -17.92
N GLY A 125 15.00 9.63 -17.33
CA GLY A 125 15.88 10.34 -16.39
C GLY A 125 16.22 9.49 -15.17
N VAL A 126 15.22 8.85 -14.55
CA VAL A 126 15.42 7.93 -13.42
C VAL A 126 16.28 6.73 -13.84
N ALA A 127 16.06 6.16 -15.02
CA ALA A 127 16.84 5.03 -15.52
C ALA A 127 18.35 5.35 -15.67
N ILE A 128 18.70 6.59 -16.00
CA ILE A 128 20.10 7.04 -16.05
C ILE A 128 20.70 7.13 -14.64
N MET A 129 19.91 7.62 -13.67
CA MET A 129 20.35 7.76 -12.27
C MET A 129 20.61 6.40 -11.59
N VAL A 130 19.82 5.37 -11.92
CA VAL A 130 19.91 4.02 -11.33
C VAL A 130 21.21 3.29 -11.68
N ARG A 131 21.99 3.74 -12.66
CA ARG A 131 23.23 3.08 -13.11
C ARG A 131 24.29 2.88 -12.01
N ASN A 132 24.25 3.73 -10.98
CA ASN A 132 25.19 3.69 -9.86
C ASN A 132 24.59 3.01 -8.62
N LEU A 133 23.33 2.57 -8.68
CA LEU A 133 22.71 1.78 -7.62
C LEU A 133 23.17 0.32 -7.77
N GLY A 134 23.36 -0.36 -6.65
CA GLY A 134 23.86 -1.75 -6.60
C GLY A 134 22.87 -2.75 -7.22
N ASP A 135 22.32 -3.66 -6.41
CA ASP A 135 21.29 -4.59 -6.89
C ASP A 135 19.98 -3.86 -7.21
N ILE A 136 19.73 -3.64 -8.50
CA ILE A 136 18.58 -2.89 -9.02
C ILE A 136 17.26 -3.57 -8.64
N PHE A 137 17.23 -4.91 -8.60
CA PHE A 137 16.02 -5.66 -8.29
C PHE A 137 15.60 -5.42 -6.83
N ASN A 138 16.53 -5.61 -5.89
CA ASN A 138 16.27 -5.39 -4.46
C ASN A 138 15.84 -3.94 -4.17
N VAL A 139 16.52 -2.98 -4.79
CA VAL A 139 16.20 -1.55 -4.68
C VAL A 139 14.78 -1.25 -5.17
N THR A 140 14.45 -1.70 -6.37
CA THR A 140 13.15 -1.41 -6.99
C THR A 140 12.00 -2.06 -6.20
N GLN A 141 12.18 -3.30 -5.75
CA GLN A 141 11.18 -4.00 -4.93
C GLN A 141 11.00 -3.37 -3.55
N SER A 142 12.08 -2.87 -2.94
CA SER A 142 12.01 -2.17 -1.64
C SER A 142 11.19 -0.89 -1.74
N ILE A 143 11.47 -0.05 -2.75
CA ILE A 143 10.71 1.19 -3.00
C ILE A 143 9.25 0.89 -3.34
N LEU A 144 9.01 -0.08 -4.21
CA LEU A 144 7.65 -0.49 -4.60
C LEU A 144 6.85 -0.94 -3.37
N SER A 145 7.45 -1.78 -2.53
CA SER A 145 6.81 -2.31 -1.31
C SER A 145 6.47 -1.20 -0.31
N ALA A 146 7.34 -0.18 -0.19
CA ALA A 146 7.11 0.94 0.72
C ALA A 146 5.91 1.83 0.32
N VAL A 147 5.54 1.85 -0.96
CA VAL A 147 4.38 2.61 -1.45
C VAL A 147 3.12 1.73 -1.53
N VAL A 148 3.26 0.52 -2.07
CA VAL A 148 2.14 -0.41 -2.26
C VAL A 148 1.61 -0.93 -0.92
N GLY A 149 2.48 -1.21 0.06
CA GLY A 149 2.09 -1.75 1.36
C GLY A 149 1.08 -0.86 2.10
N PRO A 150 1.40 0.41 2.41
CA PRO A 150 0.46 1.33 3.05
C PRO A 150 -0.84 1.53 2.25
N SER A 151 -0.76 1.55 0.91
CA SER A 151 -1.93 1.70 0.04
C SER A 151 -2.88 0.51 0.15
N VAL A 152 -2.35 -0.72 0.10
CA VAL A 152 -3.13 -1.94 0.37
C VAL A 152 -3.67 -1.94 1.81
N GLY A 153 -2.87 -1.44 2.75
CA GLY A 153 -3.29 -1.24 4.13
C GLY A 153 -4.56 -0.42 4.25
N VAL A 154 -4.69 0.69 3.52
CA VAL A 154 -5.90 1.55 3.56
C VAL A 154 -7.13 0.80 3.08
N PHE A 155 -7.03 0.07 1.97
CA PHE A 155 -8.13 -0.75 1.47
C PHE A 155 -8.51 -1.86 2.47
N LEU A 156 -7.53 -2.55 3.05
CA LEU A 156 -7.77 -3.58 4.05
C LEU A 156 -8.39 -3.00 5.33
N THR A 157 -7.96 -1.85 5.79
CA THR A 157 -8.59 -1.13 6.92
C THR A 157 -10.05 -0.81 6.59
N GLY A 158 -10.35 -0.33 5.38
CA GLY A 158 -11.72 -0.08 4.94
C GLY A 158 -12.61 -1.33 4.93
N MET A 159 -12.08 -2.46 4.46
CA MET A 159 -12.83 -3.73 4.34
C MET A 159 -12.93 -4.53 5.64
N CYS A 160 -11.89 -4.49 6.48
CA CYS A 160 -11.70 -5.40 7.61
C CYS A 160 -11.85 -4.72 8.97
N THR A 161 -11.71 -3.39 9.05
CA THR A 161 -11.84 -2.64 10.30
C THR A 161 -12.95 -1.60 10.20
N PRO A 162 -14.24 -2.02 10.21
CA PRO A 162 -15.37 -1.09 10.09
C PRO A 162 -15.42 -0.06 11.23
N TRP A 163 -14.83 -0.37 12.39
CA TRP A 163 -14.70 0.56 13.52
C TRP A 163 -13.67 1.68 13.28
N ALA A 164 -12.72 1.49 12.35
CA ALA A 164 -11.64 2.43 12.10
C ALA A 164 -12.08 3.60 11.20
N ASN A 165 -13.29 3.54 10.62
CA ASN A 165 -13.82 4.61 9.79
C ASN A 165 -14.50 5.67 10.66
N THR A 166 -14.23 6.97 10.48
CA THR A 166 -14.83 8.03 11.33
C THR A 166 -15.63 8.99 10.46
N LYS A 167 -16.92 9.18 10.75
CA LYS A 167 -17.62 10.41 10.35
C LYS A 167 -16.89 11.59 11.00
N VAL A 168 -16.68 12.68 10.26
CA VAL A 168 -16.25 13.93 10.88
C VAL A 168 -17.39 14.44 11.76
N LEU A 169 -17.38 13.99 13.01
CA LEU A 169 -18.01 14.72 14.09
C LEU A 169 -17.18 15.98 14.29
N ASN A 170 -17.83 17.12 14.09
CA ASN A 170 -17.33 18.45 14.41
C ASN A 170 -16.90 18.48 15.88
N SER A 171 -15.66 18.05 16.17
CA SER A 171 -15.06 18.16 17.48
C SER A 171 -14.56 19.60 17.65
N PRO A 172 -14.98 20.32 18.70
CA PRO A 172 -14.55 21.70 18.97
C PRO A 172 -13.04 21.85 19.25
N TRP A 173 -12.31 20.74 19.41
CA TRP A 173 -10.94 20.75 19.92
C TRP A 173 -9.85 20.84 18.83
N VAL A 174 -10.21 20.83 17.54
CA VAL A 174 -9.24 20.96 16.43
C VAL A 174 -9.60 22.15 15.53
N ASN A 175 -9.27 23.35 15.98
CA ASN A 175 -9.47 24.61 15.24
C ASN A 175 -8.39 24.86 14.16
N THR A 176 -7.91 23.80 13.49
CA THR A 176 -6.92 23.95 12.43
C THR A 176 -7.63 24.02 11.09
N LYS A 177 -7.82 25.25 10.58
CA LYS A 177 -8.39 25.57 9.26
C LYS A 177 -7.67 24.92 8.06
N VAL A 178 -6.55 24.22 8.27
CA VAL A 178 -5.83 23.44 7.24
C VAL A 178 -6.55 22.11 6.92
N LEU A 179 -7.52 21.69 7.75
CA LEU A 179 -8.26 20.43 7.59
C LEU A 179 -9.70 20.59 7.05
N ASN A 180 -10.05 21.76 6.50
CA ASN A 180 -11.31 21.97 5.76
C ASN A 180 -11.15 21.58 4.27
N SER A 181 -10.44 20.48 4.01
CA SER A 181 -10.48 19.84 2.70
C SER A 181 -11.79 19.03 2.60
N PRO A 182 -12.46 18.99 1.43
CA PRO A 182 -13.63 18.13 1.17
C PRO A 182 -13.40 16.62 1.47
N TRP A 183 -12.15 16.22 1.72
CA TRP A 183 -11.73 14.88 2.15
C TRP A 183 -11.92 14.59 3.65
N GLY A 184 -12.58 15.47 4.39
CA GLY A 184 -12.86 15.34 5.82
C GLY A 184 -13.91 14.28 6.17
N ASN A 185 -13.66 13.02 5.86
CA ASN A 185 -14.29 11.85 6.49
C ASN A 185 -13.19 10.79 6.60
N THR A 186 -12.95 10.25 7.80
CA THR A 186 -11.91 9.25 8.16
C THR A 186 -10.56 9.78 8.70
N LYS A 187 -10.57 10.40 9.89
CA LYS A 187 -9.32 10.86 10.55
C LYS A 187 -8.34 9.70 10.85
N GLY A 188 -8.84 8.53 11.25
CA GLY A 188 -8.01 7.37 11.60
C GLY A 188 -7.23 6.80 10.42
N THR A 189 -7.89 6.52 9.31
CA THR A 189 -7.28 5.92 8.12
C THR A 189 -6.26 6.85 7.46
N THR A 190 -6.52 8.16 7.40
CA THR A 190 -5.55 9.12 6.85
C THR A 190 -4.27 9.21 7.69
N VAL A 191 -4.41 9.20 9.03
CA VAL A 191 -3.26 9.18 9.95
C VAL A 191 -2.51 7.84 9.89
N GLY A 192 -3.23 6.73 9.75
CA GLY A 192 -2.63 5.41 9.53
C GLY A 192 -1.78 5.36 8.27
N PHE A 193 -2.32 5.88 7.16
CA PHE A 193 -1.63 5.88 5.87
C PHE A 193 -0.38 6.75 5.90
N SER A 194 -0.47 7.96 6.47
CA SER A 194 0.68 8.84 6.59
C SER A 194 1.77 8.26 7.49
N MET A 195 1.41 7.68 8.63
CA MET A 195 2.39 7.06 9.54
C MET A 195 3.06 5.82 8.90
N ALA A 196 2.28 4.98 8.23
CA ALA A 196 2.78 3.78 7.56
C ALA A 196 3.69 4.10 6.38
N THR A 197 3.37 5.13 5.58
CA THR A 197 4.23 5.58 4.48
C THR A 197 5.53 6.19 4.99
N ILE A 198 5.48 7.05 6.03
CA ILE A 198 6.67 7.62 6.66
C ILE A 198 7.59 6.52 7.19
N TYR A 199 7.04 5.54 7.92
CA TYR A 199 7.80 4.41 8.44
C TYR A 199 8.42 3.57 7.31
N SER A 200 7.66 3.26 6.26
CA SER A 200 8.16 2.43 5.17
C SER A 200 9.27 3.15 4.39
N LEU A 201 9.13 4.46 4.17
CA LEU A 201 10.18 5.28 3.57
C LEU A 201 11.41 5.39 4.47
N TRP A 202 11.22 5.51 5.80
CA TRP A 202 12.32 5.50 6.76
C TRP A 202 13.16 4.22 6.67
N LEU A 203 12.52 3.06 6.60
CA LEU A 203 13.22 1.78 6.45
C LEU A 203 14.03 1.72 5.13
N VAL A 204 13.42 2.12 4.03
CA VAL A 204 14.07 2.10 2.71
C VAL A 204 15.25 3.07 2.69
N ILE A 205 15.07 4.31 3.15
CA ILE A 205 16.13 5.33 3.19
C ILE A 205 17.26 4.89 4.13
N GLY A 206 16.94 4.38 5.32
CA GLY A 206 17.95 3.91 6.25
C GLY A 206 18.75 2.70 5.73
N LYS A 207 18.10 1.81 4.98
CA LYS A 207 18.77 0.71 4.26
C LYS A 207 19.76 1.23 3.22
N PHE A 208 19.43 2.30 2.51
CA PHE A 208 20.36 2.95 1.58
C PHE A 208 21.53 3.64 2.30
N ILE A 209 21.28 4.34 3.41
CA ILE A 209 22.30 5.11 4.14
C ILE A 209 23.30 4.18 4.84
N GLN A 210 22.83 3.11 5.48
CA GLN A 210 23.71 2.15 6.16
C GLN A 210 24.52 1.28 5.19
N GLY A 211 24.35 1.47 3.88
CA GLY A 211 24.99 0.63 2.88
C GLY A 211 24.58 -0.82 3.04
N GLY A 212 23.34 -1.08 3.53
CA GLY A 212 22.78 -2.40 3.77
C GLY A 212 22.89 -3.20 2.48
N GLY A 213 23.96 -3.99 2.41
CA GLY A 213 24.36 -4.71 1.22
C GLY A 213 23.21 -5.60 0.79
N SER A 214 23.10 -5.81 -0.51
CA SER A 214 22.32 -6.96 -0.96
C SER A 214 22.85 -8.19 -0.24
N PRO A 215 21.97 -9.10 0.23
CA PRO A 215 22.39 -10.25 1.01
C PRO A 215 23.56 -10.93 0.30
N PRO A 216 24.62 -11.34 1.03
CA PRO A 216 25.79 -11.95 0.43
C PRO A 216 25.33 -13.10 -0.47
N ARG A 217 25.73 -13.05 -1.73
CA ARG A 217 25.37 -14.10 -2.68
C ARG A 217 26.00 -15.40 -2.21
N LEU A 218 25.26 -16.50 -2.34
CA LEU A 218 25.81 -17.82 -2.01
C LEU A 218 27.10 -18.05 -2.81
N PRO A 219 28.11 -18.72 -2.23
CA PRO A 219 29.36 -18.99 -2.94
C PRO A 219 29.07 -19.85 -4.17
N LEU A 220 29.50 -19.36 -5.34
CA LEU A 220 29.34 -20.04 -6.62
C LEU A 220 30.66 -20.69 -7.05
N SER A 221 30.57 -21.82 -7.76
CA SER A 221 31.73 -22.57 -8.20
C SER A 221 32.14 -22.21 -9.63
N THR A 222 33.46 -22.15 -9.88
CA THR A 222 34.05 -21.94 -11.21
C THR A 222 34.86 -23.14 -11.70
N HIS A 223 34.81 -24.28 -10.99
CA HIS A 223 35.64 -25.45 -11.28
C HIS A 223 35.37 -26.07 -12.67
N GLY A 224 34.16 -25.90 -13.21
CA GLY A 224 33.77 -26.44 -14.51
C GLY A 224 33.97 -25.49 -15.71
N CYS A 225 34.53 -24.30 -15.52
CA CYS A 225 34.65 -23.31 -16.60
C CYS A 225 35.84 -23.61 -17.53
N GLN A 226 35.58 -23.94 -18.79
CA GLN A 226 36.61 -24.06 -19.83
C GLN A 226 36.99 -22.68 -20.37
N GLY A 227 38.24 -22.25 -20.13
CA GLY A 227 38.80 -21.03 -20.72
C GLY A 227 39.01 -19.85 -19.76
N VAL A 228 39.08 -20.08 -18.45
CA VAL A 228 39.68 -19.07 -17.55
C VAL A 228 41.17 -19.01 -17.88
N PHE A 229 41.56 -18.02 -18.69
CA PHE A 229 42.95 -17.68 -18.94
C PHE A 229 43.52 -17.13 -17.62
N LEU A 230 43.96 -18.04 -16.74
CA LEU A 230 44.71 -17.73 -15.54
C LEU A 230 46.07 -17.15 -15.97
N ASN A 231 46.09 -15.85 -16.27
CA ASN A 231 47.31 -15.05 -16.24
C ASN A 231 47.66 -14.60 -14.81
N THR A 232 46.87 -15.03 -13.82
CA THR A 232 47.20 -14.94 -12.41
C THR A 232 47.86 -16.24 -11.98
N SER A 233 49.18 -16.15 -11.82
CA SER A 233 50.03 -17.14 -11.18
C SER A 233 49.38 -17.75 -9.95
N PHE A 234 49.47 -19.07 -9.88
CA PHE A 234 49.01 -20.00 -8.85
C PHE A 234 49.70 -19.77 -7.48
N THR A 235 49.67 -18.57 -6.93
CA THR A 235 50.39 -18.22 -5.69
C THR A 235 49.51 -17.76 -4.52
N ASP A 236 48.24 -17.42 -4.73
CA ASP A 236 47.41 -16.90 -3.63
C ASP A 236 46.53 -17.96 -2.93
N ALA A 237 46.50 -19.20 -3.44
CA ALA A 237 45.70 -20.28 -2.84
C ALA A 237 46.32 -20.90 -1.56
N LEU A 238 47.49 -20.45 -1.11
CA LEU A 238 48.14 -20.91 0.13
C LEU A 238 48.19 -19.85 1.24
N LEU A 239 47.59 -18.67 1.04
CA LEU A 239 47.60 -17.57 2.02
C LEU A 239 46.20 -17.01 2.32
N SER A 240 45.12 -17.78 2.19
CA SER A 240 43.90 -17.48 2.95
C SER A 240 44.10 -17.96 4.39
N ASN A 241 44.87 -17.19 5.14
CA ASN A 241 44.79 -17.15 6.57
C ASN A 241 43.31 -17.11 6.94
N THR A 242 42.83 -18.11 7.68
CA THR A 242 41.51 -18.14 8.31
C THR A 242 41.38 -16.91 9.20
N THR A 243 41.00 -15.78 8.61
CA THR A 243 40.29 -14.75 9.35
C THR A 243 38.92 -15.34 9.59
N SER A 244 38.76 -15.93 10.78
CA SER A 244 37.48 -16.03 11.44
C SER A 244 36.77 -14.69 11.25
N VAL A 245 35.81 -14.66 10.33
CA VAL A 245 34.84 -13.57 10.25
C VAL A 245 34.12 -13.62 11.58
N ASP A 246 34.42 -12.64 12.42
CA ASP A 246 33.78 -12.42 13.70
C ASP A 246 32.29 -12.28 13.41
N GLU A 247 31.54 -13.34 13.68
CA GLU A 247 30.11 -13.47 13.45
C GLU A 247 29.38 -12.72 14.56
N SER A 248 29.69 -11.43 14.71
CA SER A 248 28.81 -10.48 15.38
C SER A 248 27.77 -10.05 14.34
N GLU A 249 26.83 -10.93 14.03
CA GLU A 249 25.60 -10.57 13.32
C GLU A 249 24.78 -9.64 14.23
N ASP A 250 25.17 -8.37 14.29
CA ASP A 250 24.32 -7.31 14.78
C ASP A 250 23.22 -7.16 13.72
N LEU A 251 22.13 -7.92 13.87
CA LEU A 251 20.94 -7.86 13.04
C LEU A 251 20.35 -6.45 13.13
N GLY A 252 20.85 -5.57 12.28
CA GLY A 252 20.44 -4.18 12.22
C GLY A 252 18.98 -4.09 11.77
N ILE A 253 18.25 -3.12 12.33
CA ILE A 253 16.85 -2.82 11.98
C ILE A 253 16.62 -2.58 10.47
N TYR A 254 17.70 -2.35 9.70
CA TYR A 254 17.67 -2.11 8.26
C TYR A 254 18.01 -3.34 7.39
N ASP A 255 18.36 -4.47 7.99
CA ASP A 255 18.60 -5.74 7.28
C ASP A 255 17.30 -6.52 6.99
N VAL A 256 16.17 -5.80 6.99
CA VAL A 256 14.86 -6.37 6.69
C VAL A 256 14.76 -6.65 5.18
N SER A 257 14.33 -7.88 4.85
CA SER A 257 14.04 -8.26 3.46
C SER A 257 12.95 -7.37 2.87
N TYR A 258 13.08 -7.02 1.59
CA TYR A 258 12.15 -6.15 0.87
C TYR A 258 10.69 -6.66 0.93
N CYS A 259 10.50 -7.99 1.01
CA CYS A 259 9.17 -8.62 1.15
C CYS A 259 8.43 -8.19 2.43
N TYR A 260 9.15 -7.94 3.52
CA TYR A 260 8.55 -7.60 4.81
C TYR A 260 8.26 -6.10 4.95
N ILE A 261 8.90 -5.25 4.14
CA ILE A 261 8.66 -3.79 4.15
C ILE A 261 7.18 -3.52 3.85
N GLY A 262 6.62 -4.13 2.81
CA GLY A 262 5.20 -3.95 2.47
C GLY A 262 4.24 -4.47 3.54
N ILE A 263 4.52 -5.66 4.10
CA ILE A 263 3.71 -6.27 5.16
C ILE A 263 3.71 -5.40 6.42
N SER A 264 4.87 -4.90 6.83
CA SER A 264 4.97 -4.00 7.99
C SER A 264 4.18 -2.71 7.78
N GLY A 265 4.20 -2.14 6.57
CA GLY A 265 3.36 -0.98 6.21
C GLY A 265 1.86 -1.26 6.34
N ILE A 266 1.39 -2.43 5.92
CA ILE A 266 -0.02 -2.85 6.07
C ILE A 266 -0.40 -2.93 7.56
N ILE A 267 0.43 -3.60 8.37
CA ILE A 267 0.18 -3.79 9.80
C ILE A 267 0.14 -2.44 10.53
N ILE A 268 1.13 -1.58 10.29
CA ILE A 268 1.21 -0.26 10.93
C ILE A 268 -0.01 0.59 10.56
N ASN A 269 -0.41 0.58 9.29
CA ASN A 269 -1.62 1.30 8.88
C ASN A 269 -2.85 0.83 9.65
N MET A 270 -3.08 -0.49 9.73
CA MET A 270 -4.24 -1.07 10.38
C MET A 270 -4.26 -0.82 11.91
N VAL A 271 -3.09 -0.90 12.56
CA VAL A 271 -2.92 -0.65 13.99
C VAL A 271 -3.13 0.83 14.31
N VAL A 272 -2.43 1.73 13.61
CA VAL A 272 -2.53 3.18 13.85
C VAL A 272 -3.93 3.69 13.54
N ALA A 273 -4.54 3.25 12.43
CA ALA A 273 -5.91 3.61 12.09
C ALA A 273 -6.90 3.16 13.18
N SER A 274 -6.74 1.93 13.71
CA SER A 274 -7.60 1.43 14.80
C SER A 274 -7.41 2.25 16.09
N ILE A 275 -6.18 2.52 16.49
CA ILE A 275 -5.88 3.29 17.71
C ILE A 275 -6.45 4.70 17.62
N VAL A 276 -6.19 5.40 16.51
CA VAL A 276 -6.69 6.77 16.33
C VAL A 276 -8.21 6.80 16.34
N SER A 277 -8.87 5.81 15.74
CA SER A 277 -10.33 5.73 15.74
C SER A 277 -10.94 5.39 17.10
N LEU A 278 -10.22 4.69 17.97
CA LEU A 278 -10.63 4.54 19.38
C LEU A 278 -10.64 5.89 20.11
N PHE A 279 -9.68 6.77 19.82
CA PHE A 279 -9.59 8.10 20.45
C PHE A 279 -10.52 9.14 19.83
N THR A 280 -10.74 9.11 18.51
CA THR A 280 -11.59 10.09 17.81
C THR A 280 -13.07 9.73 17.81
N GLY A 281 -13.42 8.51 18.21
CA GLY A 281 -14.78 8.00 18.33
C GLY A 281 -15.02 6.84 17.37
N VAL A 282 -15.44 5.71 17.91
CA VAL A 282 -15.71 4.48 17.14
C VAL A 282 -17.01 4.61 16.35
N LEU A 283 -17.02 4.14 15.11
CA LEU A 283 -18.22 4.11 14.27
C LEU A 283 -19.27 3.14 14.79
N LYS A 284 -20.55 3.52 14.73
CA LYS A 284 -21.62 2.61 15.16
C LYS A 284 -21.86 1.53 14.09
N PRO A 285 -22.19 0.29 14.51
CA PRO A 285 -22.65 -0.74 13.57
C PRO A 285 -23.90 -0.26 12.83
N GLY A 286 -23.89 -0.37 11.49
CA GLY A 286 -25.00 0.09 10.62
C GLY A 286 -24.81 1.47 9.98
N GLU A 287 -23.75 2.23 10.32
CA GLU A 287 -23.43 3.49 9.63
C GLU A 287 -22.67 3.30 8.31
N VAL A 288 -22.10 2.10 8.10
CA VAL A 288 -21.45 1.69 6.85
C VAL A 288 -22.35 0.65 6.19
N ALA A 289 -22.57 0.77 4.89
CA ALA A 289 -23.30 -0.25 4.16
C ALA A 289 -22.56 -1.59 4.23
N SER A 290 -23.26 -2.63 4.68
CA SER A 290 -22.71 -3.98 4.89
C SER A 290 -22.09 -4.60 3.63
N GLU A 291 -22.47 -4.13 2.44
CA GLU A 291 -21.92 -4.57 1.16
C GLU A 291 -20.42 -4.21 0.97
N LEU A 292 -19.91 -3.20 1.68
CA LEU A 292 -18.51 -2.75 1.57
C LEU A 292 -17.58 -3.43 2.59
N VAL A 293 -18.14 -4.05 3.62
CA VAL A 293 -17.38 -4.65 4.74
C VAL A 293 -17.37 -6.16 4.58
N SER A 294 -16.25 -6.81 4.91
CA SER A 294 -16.23 -8.27 4.86
C SER A 294 -17.21 -8.87 5.88
N PRO A 295 -18.01 -9.90 5.52
CA PRO A 295 -19.02 -10.46 6.41
C PRO A 295 -18.47 -10.95 7.76
N SER A 296 -17.24 -11.45 7.76
CA SER A 296 -16.54 -11.89 8.98
C SER A 296 -16.20 -10.72 9.90
N CYS A 297 -15.73 -9.61 9.34
CA CYS A 297 -15.37 -8.41 10.11
C CYS A 297 -16.60 -7.65 10.60
N GLU A 298 -17.70 -7.67 9.85
CA GLU A 298 -18.99 -7.12 10.30
C GLU A 298 -19.52 -7.87 11.53
N ARG A 299 -19.49 -9.21 11.51
CA ARG A 299 -19.85 -10.04 12.69
C ARG A 299 -18.96 -9.74 13.89
N LEU A 300 -17.64 -9.64 13.66
CA LEU A 300 -16.69 -9.28 14.71
C LEU A 300 -17.00 -7.90 15.28
N HIS A 301 -17.33 -6.91 14.45
CA HIS A 301 -17.67 -5.57 14.89
C HIS A 301 -18.95 -5.54 15.73
N HIS A 302 -20.00 -6.24 15.31
CA HIS A 302 -21.22 -6.38 16.11
C HIS A 302 -20.95 -7.07 17.44
N TRP A 303 -20.14 -8.13 17.45
CA TRP A 303 -19.76 -8.82 18.68
C TRP A 303 -18.95 -7.91 19.61
N LEU A 304 -17.96 -7.17 19.08
CA LEU A 304 -17.16 -6.21 19.85
C LEU A 304 -18.04 -5.10 20.44
N TRP A 305 -19.00 -4.59 19.67
CA TRP A 305 -19.93 -3.55 20.12
C TRP A 305 -20.89 -4.03 21.22
N GLN A 306 -21.30 -5.30 21.19
CA GLN A 306 -22.18 -5.88 22.21
C GLN A 306 -21.43 -6.19 23.52
N ASN A 307 -20.14 -6.50 23.44
CA ASN A 307 -19.32 -6.87 24.60
C ASN A 307 -18.51 -5.71 25.19
N THR A 308 -18.49 -4.53 24.57
CA THR A 308 -17.84 -3.35 25.15
C THR A 308 -18.68 -2.76 26.29
N PRO A 309 -18.09 -2.49 27.47
CA PRO A 309 -18.81 -1.93 28.61
C PRO A 309 -19.37 -0.54 28.26
N LYS A 310 -20.62 -0.28 28.66
CA LYS A 310 -21.39 0.94 28.39
C LYS A 310 -20.80 2.24 28.95
N CYS A 311 -19.61 2.23 29.55
CA CYS A 311 -18.92 3.43 30.04
C CYS A 311 -18.37 4.34 28.93
N PHE A 312 -18.30 3.86 27.68
CA PHE A 312 -18.02 4.69 26.51
C PHE A 312 -19.27 5.44 25.96
N ASN A 313 -20.42 5.24 26.59
CA ASN A 313 -21.74 5.67 26.11
C ASN A 313 -22.20 7.01 26.74
N ILE A 314 -21.26 7.90 27.07
CA ILE A 314 -21.57 9.22 27.68
C ILE A 314 -22.37 10.13 26.73
N ARG A 315 -22.47 9.78 25.44
CA ARG A 315 -23.25 10.55 24.46
C ARG A 315 -24.53 9.84 24.01
N LYS A 316 -25.23 9.18 24.92
CA LYS A 316 -26.60 8.71 24.68
C LYS A 316 -27.66 9.69 25.16
N GLU A 317 -27.41 10.49 26.19
CA GLU A 317 -28.48 11.31 26.79
C GLU A 317 -28.70 12.66 26.09
N ASP A 318 -27.69 13.24 25.42
CA ASP A 318 -27.88 14.58 24.81
C ASP A 318 -28.67 14.58 23.49
N GLN A 319 -28.80 13.44 22.79
CA GLN A 319 -29.54 13.37 21.53
C GLN A 319 -30.99 12.89 21.70
N ASP A 320 -31.26 12.01 22.65
CA ASP A 320 -32.64 11.53 22.90
C ASP A 320 -33.51 12.61 23.60
N ILE A 321 -32.91 13.68 24.15
CA ILE A 321 -33.65 14.84 24.68
C ILE A 321 -34.18 15.75 23.55
N GLN A 322 -33.62 15.69 22.33
CA GLN A 322 -34.12 16.48 21.20
C GLN A 322 -35.28 15.82 20.46
N ASP A 323 -35.40 14.50 20.49
CA ASP A 323 -36.52 13.76 19.91
C ASP A 323 -37.51 13.35 21.02
N GLY A 324 -38.46 14.27 21.28
CA GLY A 324 -39.46 14.19 22.35
C GLY A 324 -40.31 12.92 22.37
N SER A 325 -39.77 11.84 22.94
CA SER A 325 -40.52 10.66 23.34
C SER A 325 -40.36 10.44 24.84
N SER A 326 -41.48 10.61 25.55
CA SER A 326 -41.62 10.35 26.98
C SER A 326 -41.25 8.90 27.30
N PHE A 327 -40.19 8.69 28.09
CA PHE A 327 -39.93 7.40 28.71
C PHE A 327 -39.75 7.55 30.22
N ARG A 328 -40.51 6.75 30.96
CA ARG A 328 -40.54 6.67 32.42
C ARG A 328 -39.25 5.97 32.90
N PRO A 329 -38.49 6.48 33.89
CA PRO A 329 -37.22 5.88 34.26
C PRO A 329 -37.44 4.58 35.03
N THR A 330 -36.87 3.49 34.54
CA THR A 330 -36.59 2.28 35.33
C THR A 330 -35.24 2.44 35.99
N HIS A 331 -35.23 2.41 37.33
CA HIS A 331 -34.02 2.38 38.15
C HIS A 331 -33.11 1.21 37.74
N HIS A 332 -31.84 1.51 37.40
CA HIS A 332 -30.76 0.52 37.40
C HIS A 332 -29.51 1.12 38.04
N ASP A 333 -28.95 0.37 38.99
CA ASP A 333 -27.87 0.74 39.89
C ASP A 333 -26.58 1.20 39.19
N THR A 334 -26.09 2.37 39.56
CA THR A 334 -24.82 2.99 39.14
C THR A 334 -23.74 2.84 40.21
N SER A 335 -23.52 1.64 40.73
CA SER A 335 -22.62 1.42 41.88
C SER A 335 -21.12 1.25 41.54
N ASN A 336 -20.68 1.33 40.27
CA ASN A 336 -19.30 0.99 39.89
C ASN A 336 -18.59 1.99 38.96
N CYS A 337 -18.80 3.30 39.14
CA CYS A 337 -17.97 4.33 38.51
C CYS A 337 -17.32 5.23 39.58
N PRO A 338 -16.01 5.56 39.47
CA PRO A 338 -15.38 6.47 40.42
C PRO A 338 -15.96 7.88 40.23
N SER A 339 -16.60 8.40 41.28
CA SER A 339 -17.24 9.71 41.31
C SER A 339 -16.20 10.83 41.38
N ILE A 340 -16.15 11.68 40.36
CA ILE A 340 -15.59 13.04 40.46
C ILE A 340 -16.77 13.94 40.83
N SER A 341 -16.73 14.53 42.02
CA SER A 341 -17.76 15.37 42.61
C SER A 341 -18.01 16.65 41.82
N ASN A 342 -19.26 16.90 41.44
CA ASN A 342 -19.75 18.22 41.03
C ASN A 342 -20.39 18.90 42.25
N ASN A 343 -20.05 20.16 42.50
CA ASN A 343 -20.79 21.03 43.42
C ASN A 343 -21.99 21.68 42.71
N GLU A 344 -23.05 21.81 43.49
CA GLU A 344 -24.41 22.28 43.23
C GLU A 344 -24.53 23.66 42.56
N LEU A 345 -25.60 23.86 41.79
CA LEU A 345 -26.51 25.01 41.99
C LEU A 345 -27.84 24.78 41.23
N ASP A 346 -28.89 24.52 42.01
CA ASP A 346 -30.30 24.51 41.60
C ASP A 346 -30.79 25.91 41.21
N SER A 347 -31.67 26.00 40.22
CA SER A 347 -32.86 26.88 40.30
C SER A 347 -33.92 26.58 39.24
N HIS A 348 -35.13 26.36 39.76
CA HIS A 348 -36.47 26.44 39.15
C HIS A 348 -36.62 27.30 37.89
N ASN A 349 -37.47 26.86 36.95
CA ASN A 349 -38.69 27.61 36.58
C ASN A 349 -39.67 26.80 35.71
N ASP A 350 -40.93 26.83 36.12
CA ASP A 350 -42.13 26.53 35.34
C ASP A 350 -42.23 27.46 34.12
N TYR A 351 -42.80 27.00 33.00
CA TYR A 351 -43.85 27.72 32.25
C TYR A 351 -44.50 26.84 31.17
N SER A 352 -45.82 26.85 31.19
CA SER A 352 -46.75 26.25 30.22
C SER A 352 -46.98 27.21 29.05
N PHE A 353 -47.00 26.75 27.78
CA PHE A 353 -47.66 27.51 26.71
C PHE A 353 -48.13 26.65 25.50
N ASN A 354 -49.26 27.09 24.94
CA ASN A 354 -50.17 26.42 24.00
C ASN A 354 -49.69 26.34 22.53
N LYS A 355 -50.20 25.28 21.85
CA LYS A 355 -50.53 25.10 20.42
C LYS A 355 -50.33 26.28 19.45
N THR A 356 -49.82 26.02 18.24
CA THR A 356 -50.50 26.35 16.95
C THR A 356 -49.93 25.52 15.77
N LEU A 357 -50.83 24.99 14.92
CA LEU A 357 -50.54 24.34 13.63
C LEU A 357 -50.04 25.33 12.57
N THR A 358 -49.19 24.88 11.64
CA THR A 358 -49.30 25.24 10.21
C THR A 358 -48.69 24.17 9.29
N ARG A 359 -49.49 23.80 8.29
CA ARG A 359 -49.23 22.93 7.12
C ARG A 359 -48.41 23.71 6.08
N HIS A 360 -47.48 23.07 5.35
CA HIS A 360 -47.36 23.24 3.89
C HIS A 360 -46.37 22.25 3.21
N ASN A 361 -46.94 21.56 2.21
CA ASN A 361 -46.43 21.17 0.87
C ASN A 361 -45.38 20.06 0.64
N ASN A 362 -45.89 18.99 0.01
CA ASN A 362 -45.22 18.06 -0.92
C ASN A 362 -44.86 18.74 -2.25
N VAL A 363 -43.89 18.14 -3.00
CA VAL A 363 -43.72 17.99 -4.49
C VAL A 363 -42.22 17.63 -4.79
N PRO A 364 -41.84 16.83 -5.83
CA PRO A 364 -41.66 15.37 -5.76
C PRO A 364 -40.23 14.91 -6.19
N GLN A 365 -40.02 13.59 -6.18
CA GLN A 365 -38.85 12.88 -6.71
C GLN A 365 -38.87 12.85 -8.25
N ASP A 366 -37.73 13.10 -8.90
CA ASP A 366 -37.39 12.56 -10.22
C ASP A 366 -35.86 12.57 -10.46
N GLU A 367 -35.42 11.57 -11.23
CA GLU A 367 -34.13 11.41 -11.92
C GLU A 367 -32.84 11.16 -11.11
N GLN A 368 -32.48 9.87 -10.97
CA GLN A 368 -31.07 9.46 -10.94
C GLN A 368 -30.86 8.03 -11.48
N GLU A 369 -31.05 7.83 -12.78
CA GLU A 369 -30.47 6.71 -13.55
C GLU A 369 -29.40 7.23 -14.52
N ARG A 370 -28.12 7.11 -14.12
CA ARG A 370 -26.97 6.80 -14.98
C ARG A 370 -25.68 6.88 -14.16
N PHE A 371 -25.12 5.73 -13.81
CA PHE A 371 -23.70 5.40 -13.94
C PHE A 371 -23.56 3.88 -13.96
#